data_AF-A0A9E6JXY2-F1
#
_entry.id   AF-A0A9E6JXY2-F1
#
_cell.length_a   1.000
_cell.length_b   1.000
_cell.length_c   1.000
_cell.angle_alpha   90.00
_cell.angle_beta   90.00
_cell.angle_gamma   90.00
#
_symmetry.space_group_name_H-M   'P 1'
#
loop_
_entity.id
_entity.type
_entity.pdbx_description
1 polymer ?
#
loop_
_entity_poly.entity_id
_entity_poly.type
_entity_poly.pdbx_seq_one_letter_code
_entity_poly.pdbx_strand_id
1 'polypeptide(L)' 'NRGSLGLYWSSTQNTSDFGLDLRFDSSSSCITNIHDKAYGFSIRCIKD' A
#
# COMPACT_ATOMS: atom_id res chain seq x y z
N ASN A 1 9.07 -2.62 -17.12
CA ASN A 1 9.84 -2.13 -15.96
C ASN A 1 9.48 -2.94 -14.72
N ARG A 2 10.37 -3.83 -14.28
CA ARG A 2 10.20 -4.62 -13.06
C ARG A 2 10.72 -3.79 -11.87
N GLY A 3 9.98 -3.76 -10.77
CA GLY A 3 10.35 -2.98 -9.58
C GLY A 3 10.04 -1.48 -9.65
N SER A 4 9.36 -1.00 -10.70
CA SER A 4 8.93 0.39 -10.81
C SER A 4 7.53 0.65 -10.25
N LEU A 5 6.87 -0.36 -9.69
CA LEU A 5 5.60 -0.24 -8.96
C LEU A 5 5.71 -1.10 -7.70
N GLY A 6 5.40 -0.52 -6.56
CA GLY A 6 5.29 -1.24 -5.30
C GLY A 6 4.05 -0.84 -4.52
N LEU A 7 3.52 -1.81 -3.79
CA LEU A 7 2.33 -1.69 -2.96
C LEU A 7 2.68 -2.29 -1.60
N TYR A 8 2.55 -1.48 -0.55
CA TYR A 8 2.71 -1.92 0.83
C TYR A 8 1.47 -1.56 1.63
N TRP A 9 0.97 -2.50 2.43
CA TRP A 9 -0.12 -2.19 3.35
C TRP A 9 0.32 -1.17 4.41
N SER A 10 -0.56 -0.23 4.70
CA SER A 10 -0.48 0.64 5.88
C SER A 10 -1.11 -0.05 7.09
N SER A 11 -0.75 0.40 8.29
CA SER A 11 -1.41 -0.01 9.54
C SER A 11 -2.80 0.61 9.73
N THR A 12 -3.19 1.56 8.87
CA THR A 12 -4.49 2.25 8.95
C THR A 12 -5.53 1.55 8.09
N GLN A 13 -6.67 1.23 8.69
CA GLN A 13 -7.84 0.73 7.99
C GLN A 13 -8.63 1.88 7.36
N ASN A 14 -9.19 1.69 6.16
CA ASN A 14 -10.11 2.66 5.55
C ASN A 14 -11.55 2.36 5.99
N THR A 15 -12.05 1.17 5.61
CA THR A 15 -13.43 0.73 5.92
C THR A 15 -13.44 -0.75 6.33
N SER A 16 -14.65 -1.30 6.55
CA SER A 16 -14.88 -2.74 6.79
C SER A 16 -14.28 -3.64 5.72
N ASP A 17 -14.17 -3.17 4.48
CA ASP A 17 -13.77 -3.98 3.33
C ASP A 17 -12.44 -3.50 2.72
N PHE A 18 -12.14 -2.20 2.81
CA PHE A 18 -10.96 -1.59 2.17
C PHE A 18 -9.86 -1.22 3.19
N GLY A 19 -8.61 -1.37 2.75
CA GLY A 19 -7.40 -0.95 3.48
C GLY A 19 -6.72 0.26 2.83
N LEU A 20 -5.83 0.93 3.59
CA LEU A 20 -4.93 1.92 3.02
C LEU A 20 -3.60 1.25 2.64
N ASP A 21 -3.05 1.61 1.50
CA ASP A 21 -1.75 1.14 1.02
C ASP A 21 -0.87 2.32 0.59
N LEU A 22 0.43 2.15 0.77
CA LEU A 22 1.44 2.99 0.13
C LEU A 22 1.70 2.43 -1.26
N ARG A 23 1.26 3.19 -2.26
CA ARG A 23 1.61 2.97 -3.66
C ARG A 23 2.74 3.90 -4.05
N PHE A 24 3.74 3.35 -4.72
CA PHE A 24 4.80 4.16 -5.32
C PHE A 24 5.21 3.61 -6.67
N ASP A 25 5.67 4.53 -7.51
CA ASP A 25 6.30 4.22 -8.78
C ASP A 25 7.61 4.98 -8.95
N SER A 26 8.18 4.99 -10.16
CA SER A 26 9.44 5.67 -10.45
C SER A 26 9.39 7.19 -10.29
N SER A 27 8.20 7.79 -10.19
CA SER A 27 8.01 9.24 -10.17
C SER A 27 7.36 9.76 -8.90
N SER A 28 6.53 8.95 -8.24
CA SER A 28 5.73 9.42 -7.11
C SER A 28 5.42 8.32 -6.10
N SER A 29 5.04 8.75 -4.91
CA SER A 29 4.49 7.90 -3.86
C SER A 29 3.26 8.55 -3.24
N CYS A 30 2.21 7.77 -3.02
CA CYS A 30 0.97 8.24 -2.40
C CYS A 30 0.33 7.16 -1.54
N ILE A 31 -0.49 7.60 -0.59
CA ILE A 31 -1.39 6.71 0.15
C ILE A 31 -2.68 6.58 -0.64
N THR A 32 -3.10 5.35 -0.90
CA THR A 32 -4.37 5.03 -1.56
C THR A 32 -5.26 4.23 -0.62
N ASN A 33 -6.57 4.21 -0.88
CA ASN A 33 -7.57 3.64 0.03
C ASN A 33 -8.64 2.80 -0.68
N ILE A 34 -8.31 2.33 -1.89
CA ILE A 34 -9.24 1.71 -2.84
C ILE A 34 -9.12 0.18 -2.90
N HIS A 35 -8.21 -0.40 -2.13
CA HIS A 35 -7.85 -1.81 -2.25
C HIS A 35 -8.55 -2.67 -1.21
N ASP A 36 -9.18 -3.75 -1.67
CA ASP A 36 -9.79 -4.77 -0.83
C ASP A 36 -8.71 -5.42 0.05
N LYS A 37 -9.03 -5.65 1.32
CA LYS A 37 -8.10 -6.25 2.29
C LYS A 37 -7.73 -7.69 1.95
N ALA A 38 -8.44 -8.34 1.03
CA ALA A 38 -8.09 -9.64 0.49
C ALA A 38 -6.84 -9.63 -0.42
N TYR A 39 -6.33 -8.46 -0.83
CA TYR A 39 -5.10 -8.40 -1.63
C TYR A 39 -3.84 -8.71 -0.80
N GLY A 40 -2.96 -9.52 -1.39
CA GLY A 40 -1.70 -9.95 -0.78
C GLY A 40 -0.55 -8.95 -0.92
N PHE A 41 -0.75 -7.68 -0.56
CA PHE A 41 0.35 -6.70 -0.57
C PHE A 41 1.33 -6.96 0.58
N SER A 42 2.59 -6.58 0.35
CA SER A 42 3.65 -6.73 1.33
C SER A 42 3.45 -5.79 2.52
N ILE A 43 3.98 -6.16 3.68
CA ILE A 43 4.06 -5.30 4.87
C ILE A 43 5.52 -4.99 5.14
N ARG A 44 5.84 -3.78 5.60
CA ARG A 44 7.18 -3.39 6.04
C ARG A 44 7.11 -2.64 7.36
N CYS A 45 7.89 -3.08 8.34
CA CYS A 45 8.06 -2.32 9.58
C CYS A 45 8.93 -1.10 9.30
N ILE A 46 8.48 0.08 9.75
CA ILE A 46 9.26 1.31 9.75
C ILE A 46 9.75 1.54 11.16
N LYS A 47 11.04 1.80 11.31
CA LYS A 47 11.67 2.18 12.57
C LYS A 47 12.13 3.63 12.46
N ASP A 48 11.89 4.39 13.53
CA ASP A 48 12.48 5.70 13.78
C ASP A 48 13.83 5.55 14.50
#